data_AF-A0A3M2AVG4-F1
#
_entry.id   AF-A0A3M2AVG4-F1
#
_cell.length_a   1.000
_cell.length_b   1.000
_cell.length_c   1.000
_cell.angle_alpha   90.00
_cell.angle_beta   90.00
_cell.angle_gamma   90.00
#
_symmetry.space_group_name_H-M   'P 1'
#
loop_
_entity.id
_entity.type
_entity.pdbx_description
1 polymer ?
#
loop_
_entity_poly.entity_id
_entity_poly.type
_entity_poly.pdbx_seq_one_letter_code
_entity_poly.pdbx_strand_id
1 'polypeptide(L)'
;MENALMPYVKNEGIFSCPSDNIRRDDCTGPTGIGFPISYSWTHYQSGQWADTATFGVCAYYATEDSRPLAVIGRPAETIVLYELWTTVSYSRHMAWWRWDNTNIANPSWPDAPNSFAFNWCGSGDARMTIGAHQQRTNFGFADGHVKGMPRRAIMYWPWDATAVQQLRRNLIHWDERFKGN
;
A
#
# COMPACT_ATOMS: atom_id res chain seq x y z
N MET A 1 20.45 7.30 0.65
CA MET A 1 20.42 8.28 1.75
C MET A 1 19.74 7.61 2.91
N GLU A 2 20.48 7.34 3.98
CA GLU A 2 19.91 6.87 5.24
C GLU A 2 18.91 7.90 5.77
N ASN A 3 17.81 7.38 6.31
CA ASN A 3 16.58 8.06 6.68
C ASN A 3 16.81 9.19 7.69
N ALA A 4 16.60 10.45 7.27
CA ALA A 4 16.79 11.65 8.09
C ALA A 4 15.96 11.66 9.40
N LEU A 5 14.97 10.77 9.51
CA LEU A 5 14.13 10.63 10.70
C LEU A 5 14.66 9.61 11.71
N MET A 6 15.58 8.71 11.33
CA MET A 6 16.08 7.65 12.22
C MET A 6 16.71 8.15 13.52
N PRO A 7 17.46 9.27 13.55
CA PRO A 7 17.97 9.81 14.81
C PRO A 7 16.87 10.16 15.84
N TYR A 8 15.62 10.31 15.40
CA TYR A 8 14.48 10.62 16.26
C TYR A 8 13.65 9.39 16.65
N VAL A 9 13.91 8.21 16.07
CA VAL A 9 13.23 6.96 16.42
C VAL A 9 13.84 6.40 17.69
N LYS A 10 13.08 6.43 18.80
CA LYS A 10 13.54 5.91 20.10
C LYS A 10 13.30 4.42 20.30
N ASN A 11 12.37 3.83 19.54
CA ASN A 11 12.01 2.43 19.63
C ASN A 11 11.47 1.97 18.28
N GLU A 12 12.15 1.02 17.65
CA GLU A 12 11.77 0.46 16.33
C GLU A 12 10.56 -0.47 16.41
N GLY A 13 10.20 -0.94 17.61
CA GLY A 13 8.99 -1.73 17.85
C GLY A 13 7.70 -1.00 17.50
N ILE A 14 7.72 0.34 17.36
CA ILE A 14 6.55 1.12 16.90
C ILE A 14 6.15 0.82 15.46
N PHE A 15 7.07 0.29 14.67
CA PHE A 15 6.79 -0.18 13.32
C PHE A 15 6.22 -1.62 13.36
N SER A 16 6.23 -2.29 14.50
CA SER A 16 5.68 -3.63 14.60
C SER A 16 4.18 -3.65 14.82
N CYS A 17 3.48 -4.55 14.13
CA CYS A 17 2.13 -4.93 14.53
C CYS A 17 2.17 -6.27 15.29
N PRO A 18 1.82 -6.31 16.60
CA PRO A 18 1.87 -7.53 17.40
C PRO A 18 1.02 -8.69 16.88
N SER A 19 -0.04 -8.40 16.11
CA SER A 19 -0.90 -9.41 15.50
C SER A 19 -0.48 -9.82 14.09
N ASP A 20 0.51 -9.15 13.48
CA ASP A 20 1.10 -9.62 12.23
C ASP A 20 2.35 -10.45 12.52
N ASN A 21 2.17 -11.77 12.48
CA ASN A 21 3.24 -12.73 12.72
C ASN A 21 4.03 -13.07 11.43
N ILE A 22 3.73 -12.44 10.31
CA ILE A 22 4.41 -12.70 9.04
C ILE A 22 5.57 -11.73 8.86
N ARG A 23 6.76 -12.29 9.00
CA ARG A 23 8.00 -11.58 8.69
C ARG A 23 8.16 -11.44 7.17
N ARG A 24 8.31 -10.20 6.72
CA ARG A 24 8.48 -9.83 5.31
C ARG A 24 9.94 -9.51 5.07
N ASP A 25 10.75 -10.54 4.78
CA ASP A 25 12.20 -10.41 4.52
C ASP A 25 12.49 -10.07 3.06
N ASP A 26 13.34 -9.08 2.78
CA ASP A 26 13.62 -8.66 1.41
C ASP A 26 14.73 -9.52 0.78
N CYS A 27 15.83 -9.73 1.52
CA CYS A 27 17.04 -10.40 1.02
C CYS A 27 17.70 -11.31 2.08
N THR A 28 18.47 -12.30 1.61
CA THR A 28 19.29 -13.21 2.42
C THR A 28 20.55 -12.48 2.95
N GLY A 29 20.41 -11.59 3.94
CA GLY A 29 21.56 -10.88 4.51
C GLY A 29 21.19 -9.93 5.66
N PRO A 30 22.17 -9.45 6.46
CA PRO A 30 21.92 -8.56 7.60
C PRO A 30 21.31 -7.21 7.20
N THR A 31 21.33 -6.88 5.90
CA THR A 31 20.71 -5.71 5.26
C THR A 31 19.30 -5.98 4.70
N GLY A 32 18.85 -7.24 4.64
CA GLY A 32 17.55 -7.67 4.11
C GLY A 32 16.57 -8.25 5.12
N ILE A 33 16.91 -8.20 6.43
CA ILE A 33 16.00 -8.61 7.51
C ILE A 33 14.74 -7.75 7.49
N GLY A 34 13.60 -8.41 7.32
CA GLY A 34 12.27 -7.88 7.33
C GLY A 34 11.90 -7.27 8.66
N PHE A 35 11.40 -6.04 8.61
CA PHE A 35 10.89 -5.36 9.78
C PHE A 35 9.39 -5.61 9.90
N PRO A 36 8.87 -5.70 11.13
CA PRO A 36 7.45 -5.71 11.32
C PRO A 36 6.88 -4.33 10.86
N ILE A 37 5.66 -4.36 10.34
CA ILE A 37 5.02 -3.48 9.33
C ILE A 37 5.30 -1.95 9.40
N SER A 38 6.06 -1.43 8.44
CA SER A 38 6.06 0.02 8.11
C SER A 38 5.10 0.32 6.97
N TYR A 39 3.89 0.80 7.28
CA TYR A 39 2.80 1.12 6.36
C TYR A 39 3.21 1.61 4.95
N SER A 40 2.41 1.30 3.93
CA SER A 40 2.61 1.74 2.56
C SER A 40 1.68 2.88 2.16
N TRP A 41 2.24 3.86 1.46
CA TRP A 41 1.49 4.98 0.87
C TRP A 41 0.94 4.62 -0.51
N THR A 42 -0.20 5.20 -0.87
CA THR A 42 -0.77 5.07 -2.22
C THR A 42 -0.01 5.96 -3.20
N HIS A 43 0.28 5.44 -4.39
CA HIS A 43 1.12 6.14 -5.37
C HIS A 43 0.32 6.91 -6.41
N TYR A 44 0.66 8.19 -6.60
CA TYR A 44 0.22 9.02 -7.72
C TYR A 44 1.33 9.21 -8.76
N GLN A 45 0.97 9.05 -10.03
CA GLN A 45 1.75 9.49 -11.19
C GLN A 45 0.79 9.91 -12.31
N SER A 46 1.08 11.00 -13.02
CA SER A 46 0.30 11.45 -14.16
C SER A 46 0.56 10.58 -15.42
N GLY A 47 -0.25 10.77 -16.47
CA GLY A 47 -0.07 10.11 -17.76
C GLY A 47 -0.85 8.80 -17.91
N GLN A 48 -0.31 7.87 -18.71
CA GLN A 48 -1.02 6.66 -19.16
C GLN A 48 -1.53 5.77 -18.01
N TRP A 49 -0.83 5.76 -16.88
CA TRP A 49 -1.13 4.87 -15.75
C TRP A 49 -2.01 5.51 -14.67
N ALA A 50 -2.32 6.80 -14.81
CA ALA A 50 -2.94 7.63 -13.77
C ALA A 50 -4.27 7.06 -13.25
N ASP A 51 -5.05 6.39 -14.09
CA ASP A 51 -6.33 5.78 -13.71
C ASP A 51 -6.26 4.23 -13.64
N THR A 52 -5.16 3.61 -14.08
CA THR A 52 -5.06 2.14 -14.22
C THR A 52 -4.13 1.48 -13.22
N ALA A 53 -3.12 2.18 -12.70
CA ALA A 53 -2.18 1.63 -11.71
C ALA A 53 -1.72 2.66 -10.66
N THR A 54 -1.54 3.92 -11.05
CA THR A 54 -0.93 4.98 -10.24
C THR A 54 -1.94 6.04 -9.79
N PHE A 55 -3.14 5.60 -9.40
CA PHE A 55 -4.29 6.43 -9.04
C PHE A 55 -4.35 6.87 -7.56
N GLY A 56 -3.28 6.74 -6.79
CA GLY A 56 -3.22 7.13 -5.39
C GLY A 56 -3.08 8.63 -5.15
N VAL A 57 -2.55 8.99 -3.99
CA VAL A 57 -2.39 10.41 -3.58
C VAL A 57 -0.93 10.87 -3.59
N CYS A 58 0.02 10.02 -3.16
CA CYS A 58 1.39 10.44 -2.92
C CYS A 58 2.25 10.30 -4.18
N ALA A 59 2.81 11.41 -4.66
CA ALA A 59 3.77 11.38 -5.74
C ALA A 59 5.07 10.72 -5.29
N TYR A 60 5.59 9.82 -6.12
CA TYR A 60 6.90 9.20 -5.88
C TYR A 60 8.03 9.97 -6.57
N TYR A 61 7.80 10.32 -7.83
CA TYR A 61 8.81 10.97 -8.64
C TYR A 61 8.89 12.45 -8.29
N ALA A 62 10.12 12.98 -8.21
CA ALA A 62 10.35 14.40 -7.94
C ALA A 62 9.79 15.35 -9.02
N THR A 63 9.37 14.80 -10.15
CA THR A 63 8.75 15.51 -11.28
C THR A 63 7.23 15.62 -11.15
N GLU A 64 6.64 15.06 -10.09
CA GLU A 64 5.20 14.96 -9.88
C GLU A 64 4.84 15.54 -8.51
N ASP A 65 3.68 16.18 -8.43
CA ASP A 65 3.14 16.67 -7.16
C ASP A 65 2.14 15.66 -6.58
N SER A 66 2.19 15.47 -5.26
CA SER A 66 1.13 14.73 -4.56
C SER A 66 -0.21 15.44 -4.74
N ARG A 67 -1.31 14.68 -4.80
CA ARG A 67 -2.64 15.26 -5.01
C ARG A 67 -3.01 16.15 -3.82
N PRO A 68 -3.24 17.47 -4.02
CA PRO A 68 -3.62 18.35 -2.93
C PRO A 68 -5.04 18.03 -2.45
N LEU A 69 -5.37 18.42 -1.22
CA LEU A 69 -6.73 18.24 -0.69
C LEU A 69 -7.82 18.85 -1.60
N ALA A 70 -7.51 19.92 -2.31
CA ALA A 70 -8.43 20.61 -3.24
C ALA A 70 -8.94 19.73 -4.40
N VAL A 71 -8.24 18.65 -4.75
CA VAL A 71 -8.67 17.72 -5.81
C VAL A 71 -9.17 16.37 -5.26
N ILE A 72 -9.07 16.16 -3.94
CA ILE A 72 -9.59 14.98 -3.28
C ILE A 72 -11.03 15.30 -2.85
N GLY A 73 -11.99 15.03 -3.74
CA GLY A 73 -13.40 15.43 -3.52
C GLY A 73 -14.09 14.71 -2.36
N ARG A 74 -13.65 13.48 -2.04
CA ARG A 74 -14.21 12.68 -0.92
C ARG A 74 -13.10 12.14 0.00
N PRO A 75 -12.47 12.99 0.85
CA PRO A 75 -11.32 12.60 1.67
C PRO A 75 -11.61 11.41 2.61
N ALA A 76 -12.80 11.37 3.20
CA ALA A 76 -13.27 10.26 4.05
C ALA A 76 -13.47 8.93 3.29
N GLU A 77 -13.32 8.90 1.97
CA GLU A 77 -13.39 7.68 1.16
C GLU A 77 -12.15 7.50 0.26
N THR A 78 -11.11 8.30 0.50
CA THR A 78 -9.83 8.20 -0.20
C THR A 78 -8.79 7.64 0.75
N ILE A 79 -8.39 6.39 0.50
CA ILE A 79 -7.31 5.70 1.19
C ILE A 79 -5.99 6.33 0.75
N VAL A 80 -5.14 6.69 1.71
CA VAL A 80 -3.79 7.23 1.47
C VAL A 80 -2.69 6.29 1.97
N LEU A 81 -3.02 5.45 2.94
CA LEU A 81 -2.09 4.59 3.67
C LEU A 81 -2.72 3.21 3.92
N TYR A 82 -1.93 2.14 3.85
CA TYR A 82 -2.34 0.79 4.21
C TYR A 82 -1.17 0.00 4.82
N GLU A 83 -1.44 -1.15 5.42
CA GLU A 83 -0.38 -1.99 5.99
C GLU A 83 0.60 -2.48 4.90
N LEU A 84 1.90 -2.44 5.19
CA LEU A 84 2.92 -3.05 4.32
C LEU A 84 2.59 -4.51 4.12
N TRP A 85 2.42 -4.88 2.86
CA TRP A 85 2.06 -6.24 2.50
C TRP A 85 3.11 -6.94 1.65
N THR A 86 4.11 -6.20 1.17
CA THR A 86 5.19 -6.67 0.31
C THR A 86 6.51 -6.01 0.62
N THR A 87 7.57 -6.78 0.47
CA THR A 87 8.99 -6.40 0.56
C THR A 87 9.51 -5.62 -0.65
N VAL A 88 8.70 -5.51 -1.71
CA VAL A 88 9.00 -4.68 -2.90
C VAL A 88 8.76 -3.19 -2.63
N SER A 89 8.22 -2.84 -1.47
CA SER A 89 8.06 -1.47 -0.97
C SER A 89 9.19 -1.19 0.03
N TYR A 90 10.30 -0.64 -0.46
CA TYR A 90 11.56 -0.60 0.28
C TYR A 90 11.71 0.56 1.28
N SER A 91 12.00 0.25 2.53
CA SER A 91 13.21 0.64 3.28
C SER A 91 12.97 0.46 4.78
N ARG A 92 14.05 0.21 5.53
CA ARG A 92 13.99 -0.14 6.94
C ARG A 92 13.39 1.01 7.74
N HIS A 93 12.30 0.74 8.47
CA HIS A 93 11.62 1.73 9.32
C HIS A 93 11.05 2.93 8.54
N MET A 94 10.75 2.75 7.26
CA MET A 94 10.22 3.79 6.40
C MET A 94 8.96 3.31 5.71
N ALA A 95 7.99 4.21 5.63
CA ALA A 95 6.80 3.99 4.85
C ALA A 95 7.12 4.14 3.36
N TRP A 96 6.81 3.12 2.54
CA TRP A 96 7.08 3.13 1.11
C TRP A 96 5.86 2.74 0.29
N TRP A 97 5.76 3.28 -0.91
CA TRP A 97 4.63 3.09 -1.82
C TRP A 97 4.83 1.84 -2.67
N ARG A 98 3.75 1.40 -3.33
CA ARG A 98 3.79 0.40 -4.40
C ARG A 98 3.49 1.11 -5.71
N TRP A 99 4.26 0.81 -6.76
CA TRP A 99 4.02 1.40 -8.08
C TRP A 99 2.62 1.06 -8.61
N ASP A 100 2.22 -0.21 -8.54
CA ASP A 100 0.89 -0.65 -8.95
C ASP A 100 -0.04 -0.77 -7.74
N ASN A 101 -0.93 0.21 -7.57
CA ASN A 101 -1.92 0.21 -6.49
C ASN A 101 -2.99 -0.88 -6.66
N THR A 102 -3.15 -1.49 -7.84
CA THR A 102 -4.18 -2.53 -8.02
C THR A 102 -3.87 -3.78 -7.20
N ASN A 103 -2.58 -4.02 -6.90
CA ASN A 103 -2.12 -5.26 -6.30
C ASN A 103 -2.74 -5.50 -4.90
N ILE A 104 -3.03 -4.44 -4.13
CA ILE A 104 -3.63 -4.58 -2.80
C ILE A 104 -5.03 -5.22 -2.83
N ALA A 105 -5.80 -5.04 -3.91
CA ALA A 105 -7.13 -5.62 -4.05
C ALA A 105 -7.17 -6.90 -4.90
N ASN A 106 -6.06 -7.27 -5.53
CA ASN A 106 -6.01 -8.39 -6.47
C ASN A 106 -6.24 -9.74 -5.74
N PRO A 107 -7.32 -10.50 -6.05
CA PRO A 107 -7.68 -11.73 -5.36
C PRO A 107 -6.73 -12.90 -5.62
N SER A 108 -5.86 -12.82 -6.63
CA SER A 108 -4.83 -13.83 -6.89
C SER A 108 -3.70 -13.85 -5.84
N TRP A 109 -3.68 -12.86 -4.95
CA TRP A 109 -2.67 -12.71 -3.90
C TRP A 109 -3.21 -13.30 -2.59
N PRO A 110 -2.38 -13.95 -1.77
CA PRO A 110 -2.86 -14.63 -0.57
C PRO A 110 -3.27 -13.63 0.52
N ASP A 111 -4.36 -13.98 1.20
CA ASP A 111 -4.72 -13.40 2.49
C ASP A 111 -4.00 -14.17 3.60
N ALA A 112 -3.58 -13.48 4.67
CA ALA A 112 -3.03 -14.12 5.84
C ALA A 112 -3.99 -15.19 6.41
N PRO A 113 -3.49 -16.32 6.96
CA PRO A 113 -2.08 -16.60 7.27
C PRO A 113 -1.27 -17.13 6.07
N ASN A 114 -1.89 -17.27 4.89
CA ASN A 114 -1.16 -17.69 3.71
C ASN A 114 -0.21 -16.58 3.27
N SER A 115 0.96 -16.98 2.80
CA SER A 115 1.93 -16.08 2.18
C SER A 115 2.48 -16.77 0.94
N PHE A 116 2.95 -15.98 -0.03
CA PHE A 116 3.73 -16.52 -1.14
C PHE A 116 5.17 -16.04 -1.05
N ALA A 117 6.06 -16.92 -1.48
CA ALA A 117 7.48 -16.67 -1.57
C ALA A 117 7.86 -16.28 -3.00
N PHE A 118 8.75 -15.31 -3.17
CA PHE A 118 9.28 -14.96 -4.49
C PHE A 118 10.73 -14.49 -4.38
N ASN A 119 11.42 -14.46 -5.53
CA ASN A 119 12.78 -13.94 -5.62
C ASN A 119 12.72 -12.46 -5.99
N TRP A 120 13.35 -11.61 -5.17
CA TRP A 120 13.47 -10.17 -5.43
C TRP A 120 14.93 -9.74 -5.40
N CYS A 121 15.62 -9.87 -4.26
CA CYS A 121 17.07 -9.67 -4.12
C CYS A 121 17.80 -10.85 -3.44
N GLY A 122 17.12 -11.98 -3.20
CA GLY A 122 17.66 -13.18 -2.55
C GLY A 122 17.02 -14.47 -3.07
N SER A 123 17.30 -15.59 -2.39
CA SER A 123 16.88 -16.95 -2.80
C SER A 123 15.50 -17.34 -2.24
N GLY A 124 14.47 -16.54 -2.54
CA GLY A 124 13.09 -16.91 -2.24
C GLY A 124 12.65 -16.53 -0.84
N ASP A 125 13.27 -15.51 -0.24
CA ASP A 125 12.97 -15.03 1.11
C ASP A 125 11.87 -13.97 1.14
N ALA A 126 11.61 -13.33 -0.01
CA ALA A 126 10.56 -12.33 -0.13
C ALA A 126 9.20 -12.95 0.20
N ARG A 127 8.52 -12.41 1.21
CA ARG A 127 7.17 -12.83 1.60
C ARG A 127 6.20 -11.71 1.33
N MET A 128 5.05 -12.07 0.78
CA MET A 128 3.91 -11.17 0.78
C MET A 128 2.70 -11.82 1.42
N THR A 129 2.01 -11.00 2.20
CA THR A 129 0.72 -11.34 2.78
C THR A 129 -0.03 -10.05 3.07
N ILE A 130 -1.35 -10.07 2.88
CA ILE A 130 -2.24 -8.96 3.20
C ILE A 130 -3.28 -9.47 4.20
N GLY A 131 -3.72 -8.59 5.10
CA GLY A 131 -4.85 -8.89 5.99
C GLY A 131 -4.49 -9.73 7.21
N ALA A 132 -3.33 -9.50 7.82
CA ALA A 132 -2.87 -10.23 9.01
C ALA A 132 -3.83 -10.15 10.21
N HIS A 133 -4.81 -9.24 10.18
CA HIS A 133 -5.78 -9.02 11.25
C HIS A 133 -7.11 -9.71 10.95
N GLN A 134 -7.11 -11.05 10.90
CA GLN A 134 -8.29 -11.85 10.55
C GLN A 134 -8.87 -11.48 9.17
N GLN A 135 -7.99 -11.45 8.15
CA GLN A 135 -8.32 -11.06 6.77
C GLN A 135 -8.76 -9.59 6.62
N ARG A 136 -8.45 -8.76 7.61
CA ARG A 136 -8.63 -7.30 7.56
C ARG A 136 -7.31 -6.58 7.52
N THR A 137 -7.31 -5.45 6.83
CA THR A 137 -6.21 -4.50 6.77
C THR A 137 -6.71 -3.15 7.26
N ASN A 138 -5.89 -2.46 8.05
CA ASN A 138 -6.13 -1.07 8.39
C ASN A 138 -5.79 -0.18 7.20
N PHE A 139 -6.76 0.66 6.84
CA PHE A 139 -6.62 1.69 5.82
C PHE A 139 -6.72 3.06 6.49
N GLY A 140 -5.73 3.91 6.26
CA GLY A 140 -5.74 5.32 6.63
C GLY A 140 -6.33 6.15 5.50
N PHE A 141 -7.28 7.01 5.83
CA PHE A 141 -8.00 7.86 4.89
C PHE A 141 -7.47 9.30 4.90
N ALA A 142 -7.73 10.04 3.83
CA ALA A 142 -7.21 11.39 3.63
C ALA A 142 -7.74 12.42 4.64
N ASP A 143 -8.86 12.15 5.31
CA ASP A 143 -9.40 12.97 6.41
C ASP A 143 -8.77 12.62 7.78
N GLY A 144 -7.87 11.64 7.82
CA GLY A 144 -7.14 11.22 9.01
C GLY A 144 -7.78 10.08 9.81
N HIS A 145 -8.96 9.58 9.44
CA HIS A 145 -9.53 8.41 10.11
C HIS A 145 -8.89 7.11 9.62
N VAL A 146 -9.05 6.05 10.41
CA VAL A 146 -8.58 4.70 10.09
C VAL A 146 -9.75 3.74 10.15
N LYS A 147 -9.79 2.78 9.21
CA LYS A 147 -10.81 1.74 9.18
C LYS A 147 -10.21 0.39 8.78
N GLY A 148 -10.48 -0.63 9.60
CA GLY A 148 -10.17 -2.02 9.27
C GLY A 148 -11.21 -2.59 8.31
N MET A 149 -10.77 -3.04 7.13
CA MET A 149 -11.64 -3.61 6.10
C MET A 149 -10.99 -4.80 5.39
N PRO A 150 -11.78 -5.70 4.77
CA PRO A 150 -11.23 -6.65 3.81
C PRO A 150 -10.62 -5.90 2.63
N ARG A 151 -9.40 -6.24 2.23
CA ARG A 151 -8.70 -5.58 1.11
C ARG A 151 -9.48 -5.59 -0.20
N ARG A 152 -10.30 -6.62 -0.41
CA ARG A 152 -11.11 -6.78 -1.63
C ARG A 152 -12.32 -5.83 -1.68
N ALA A 153 -12.67 -5.19 -0.56
CA ALA A 153 -13.79 -4.25 -0.51
C ALA A 153 -13.40 -2.81 -0.91
N ILE A 154 -12.09 -2.54 -1.10
CA ILE A 154 -11.61 -1.18 -1.37
C ILE A 154 -11.69 -0.81 -2.85
N MET A 155 -11.78 -1.78 -3.75
CA MET A 155 -11.76 -1.54 -5.20
C MET A 155 -12.50 -2.65 -5.93
N TYR A 156 -13.20 -2.30 -7.00
CA TYR A 156 -13.75 -3.26 -7.95
C TYR A 156 -12.64 -4.12 -8.57
N TRP A 157 -12.92 -5.40 -8.79
CA TRP A 157 -11.98 -6.31 -9.43
C TRP A 157 -12.66 -7.11 -10.57
N PRO A 158 -12.01 -7.28 -11.73
CA PRO A 158 -10.69 -6.74 -12.11
C PRO A 158 -10.71 -5.22 -12.28
N TRP A 159 -9.60 -4.57 -11.93
CA TRP A 159 -9.39 -3.16 -12.27
C TRP A 159 -8.76 -3.07 -13.66
N ASP A 160 -9.58 -2.81 -14.66
CA ASP A 160 -9.20 -2.72 -16.07
C ASP A 160 -9.78 -1.47 -16.74
N ALA A 161 -9.52 -1.31 -18.04
CA ALA A 161 -10.03 -0.17 -18.81
C ALA A 161 -11.57 -0.06 -18.78
N THR A 162 -12.28 -1.18 -18.69
CA THR A 162 -13.75 -1.20 -18.59
C THR A 162 -14.19 -0.66 -17.23
N ALA A 163 -13.54 -1.08 -16.14
CA ALA A 163 -13.79 -0.58 -14.80
C ALA A 163 -13.55 0.93 -14.71
N VAL A 164 -12.47 1.42 -15.34
CA VAL A 164 -12.17 2.85 -15.43
C VAL A 164 -13.24 3.61 -16.21
N GLN A 165 -13.62 3.13 -17.40
CA GLN A 165 -14.68 3.76 -18.22
C GLN A 165 -16.03 3.80 -17.52
N GLN A 166 -16.34 2.76 -16.74
CA GLN A 166 -17.59 2.67 -15.95
C GLN A 166 -17.50 3.39 -14.60
N LEU A 167 -16.37 4.04 -14.30
CA LEU A 167 -16.13 4.75 -13.03
C LEU A 167 -16.42 3.85 -11.81
N ARG A 168 -16.02 2.58 -11.89
CA ARG A 168 -16.28 1.59 -10.82
C ARG A 168 -15.62 2.01 -9.51
N ARG A 169 -16.22 1.60 -8.40
CA ARG A 169 -15.69 1.92 -7.06
C ARG A 169 -14.20 1.61 -6.90
N ASN A 170 -13.45 2.60 -6.44
CA ASN A 170 -12.05 2.52 -6.05
C ASN A 170 -11.75 3.54 -4.95
N LEU A 171 -11.61 3.05 -3.72
CA LEU A 171 -11.30 3.85 -2.54
C LEU A 171 -9.86 4.35 -2.51
N ILE A 172 -8.95 3.80 -3.31
CA ILE A 172 -7.56 4.32 -3.43
C ILE A 172 -7.52 5.51 -4.39
N HIS A 173 -8.41 5.51 -5.40
CA HIS A 173 -8.43 6.56 -6.42
C HIS A 173 -8.62 7.95 -5.80
N TRP A 174 -7.79 8.93 -6.13
CA TRP A 174 -7.93 10.29 -5.56
C TRP A 174 -9.23 11.00 -6.01
N ASP A 175 -9.66 10.75 -7.24
CA ASP A 175 -10.86 11.33 -7.87
C ASP A 175 -12.17 10.77 -7.29
N GLU A 176 -13.11 11.67 -7.00
CA GLU A 176 -14.41 11.36 -6.39
C GLU A 176 -15.34 10.53 -7.29
N ARG A 177 -15.15 10.58 -8.62
CA ARG A 177 -15.97 9.85 -9.59
C ARG A 177 -15.94 8.35 -9.36
N PHE A 178 -14.87 7.83 -8.76
CA PHE A 178 -14.70 6.42 -8.44
C PHE A 178 -15.19 6.03 -7.03
N LYS A 179 -15.97 6.87 -6.34
CA LYS A 179 -16.38 6.56 -4.96
C LYS A 179 -17.81 6.06 -4.83
N GLY A 180 -18.69 6.43 -5.77
CA GLY A 180 -20.16 6.28 -5.61
C GLY A 180 -20.83 5.14 -6.39
N ASN A 181 -20.12 4.40 -7.24
CA ASN A 181 -20.72 3.43 -8.18
C ASN A 181 -20.57 1.97 -7.76
#